data_AF-A0A182EWR3-F1
#
_entry.id   AF-A0A182EWR3-F1
#
_cell.length_a   1.000
_cell.length_b   1.000
_cell.length_c   1.000
_cell.angle_alpha   90.00
_cell.angle_beta   90.00
_cell.angle_gamma   90.00
#
_symmetry.space_group_name_H-M   'P 1'
#
loop_
_entity.id
_entity.type
_entity.pdbx_description
1 polymer ?
#
loop_
_entity_poly.entity_id
_entity_poly.type
_entity_poly.pdbx_seq_one_letter_code
_entity_poly.pdbx_strand_id
1 'polypeptide(L)'
;MVKGNQWYGYDNEETIRMKMRWLKEKGYGGAFIWTLDFDDFKGTSCGKGPYPLLSAINHELEGEATATTRSLRTTITQSSTIGSTKFETTTTASEITKNNKIKTTTIAVEPTGESS
;
A
#
# COMPACT_ATOMS: atom_id res chain seq x y z
N MET A 1 -12.09 -24.12 7.29
CA MET A 1 -13.56 -24.08 7.04
C MET A 1 -14.03 -25.45 6.58
N VAL A 2 -15.22 -25.89 7.01
CA VAL A 2 -15.83 -27.16 6.57
C VAL A 2 -17.18 -26.87 5.93
N LYS A 3 -17.46 -27.48 4.78
CA LYS A 3 -18.76 -27.43 4.12
C LYS A 3 -19.14 -28.84 3.65
N GLY A 4 -20.12 -29.46 4.31
CA GLY A 4 -20.47 -30.85 4.06
C GLY A 4 -19.29 -31.79 4.32
N ASN A 5 -18.88 -32.53 3.30
CA ASN A 5 -17.72 -33.43 3.33
C ASN A 5 -16.41 -32.78 2.83
N GLN A 6 -16.40 -31.48 2.57
CA GLN A 6 -15.23 -30.76 2.06
C GLN A 6 -14.56 -29.93 3.16
N TRP A 7 -13.23 -29.94 3.17
CA TRP A 7 -12.40 -29.15 4.08
C TRP A 7 -11.52 -28.18 3.30
N TYR A 8 -11.41 -26.95 3.80
CA TYR A 8 -10.55 -25.91 3.23
C TYR A 8 -9.67 -25.31 4.33
N GLY A 9 -8.36 -25.33 4.09
CA GLY A 9 -7.36 -24.59 4.83
C GLY A 9 -6.89 -23.41 4.01
N TYR A 10 -6.95 -22.22 4.58
CA TYR A 10 -6.55 -20.98 3.93
C TYR A 10 -6.12 -19.96 4.98
N ASP A 11 -5.39 -18.94 4.53
CA ASP A 11 -5.08 -17.76 5.32
C ASP A 11 -6.15 -16.68 5.10
N ASN A 12 -6.50 -15.98 6.18
CA ASN A 12 -7.27 -14.76 6.18
C ASN A 12 -6.43 -13.61 6.77
N GLU A 13 -6.96 -12.38 6.77
CA GLU A 13 -6.23 -11.21 7.29
C GLU A 13 -5.73 -11.39 8.72
N GLU A 14 -6.51 -12.02 9.61
CA GLU A 14 -6.11 -12.22 11.01
C GLU A 14 -4.88 -13.13 11.09
N THR A 15 -4.91 -14.26 10.40
CA THR A 15 -3.78 -15.20 10.34
C THR A 15 -2.56 -14.59 9.67
N ILE A 16 -2.74 -13.78 8.62
CA ILE A 16 -1.66 -13.05 7.96
C ILE A 16 -1.04 -12.05 8.94
N ARG A 17 -1.84 -11.25 9.66
CA ARG A 17 -1.32 -10.31 10.66
C ARG A 17 -0.52 -11.00 11.75
N MET A 18 -1.03 -12.14 12.24
CA MET A 18 -0.32 -12.95 13.23
C MET A 18 1.04 -13.44 12.68
N LYS A 19 1.07 -13.94 11.43
CA LYS A 19 2.32 -14.36 10.77
C LYS A 19 3.28 -13.19 10.59
N MET A 20 2.81 -11.99 10.25
CA MET A 20 3.67 -10.81 10.09
C MET A 20 4.26 -10.34 11.43
N ARG A 21 3.48 -10.39 12.51
CA ARG A 21 4.00 -10.08 13.86
C ARG A 21 5.07 -11.07 14.28
N TRP A 22 4.82 -12.36 14.12
CA TRP A 22 5.81 -13.40 14.38
C TRP A 22 7.07 -13.22 13.50
N LEU A 23 6.89 -12.86 12.23
CA LEU A 23 7.99 -12.59 11.31
C LEU A 23 8.88 -11.46 11.81
N LYS A 24 8.28 -10.35 12.27
CA LYS A 24 9.00 -9.22 12.90
C LYS A 24 9.71 -9.64 14.18
N GLU A 25 9.05 -10.39 15.06
CA GLU A 25 9.64 -10.90 16.31
C GLU A 25 10.86 -11.79 16.07
N LYS A 26 10.91 -12.49 14.93
CA LYS A 26 12.05 -13.32 14.53
C LYS A 26 13.13 -12.56 13.75
N GLY A 27 12.89 -11.30 13.38
CA GLY A 27 13.87 -10.49 12.66
C GLY A 27 14.10 -10.92 11.21
N TYR A 28 13.10 -11.53 10.55
CA TYR A 28 13.20 -11.81 9.12
C TYR A 28 13.04 -10.54 8.28
N GLY A 29 13.63 -10.53 7.08
CA GLY A 29 13.69 -9.34 6.22
C GLY A 29 12.40 -8.99 5.47
N GLY A 30 11.41 -9.88 5.41
CA GLY A 30 10.16 -9.63 4.72
C GLY A 30 9.35 -10.89 4.44
N ALA A 31 8.16 -10.72 3.88
CA ALA A 31 7.28 -11.80 3.47
C ALA A 31 7.30 -11.98 1.95
N PHE A 32 7.14 -13.22 1.50
CA PHE A 32 6.88 -13.56 0.11
C PHE A 32 5.42 -13.98 -0.05
N ILE A 33 4.79 -13.59 -1.16
CA ILE A 33 3.40 -13.93 -1.47
C ILE A 33 3.32 -14.74 -2.77
N TRP A 34 2.57 -15.82 -2.72
CA TRP A 34 2.16 -16.59 -3.88
C TRP A 34 0.62 -16.69 -3.87
N THR A 35 -0.10 -15.95 -4.70
CA THR A 35 0.30 -14.91 -5.65
C THR A 35 -0.70 -13.74 -5.58
N LEU A 36 -0.42 -12.66 -6.30
CA LEU A 36 -1.30 -11.48 -6.32
C LEU A 36 -2.69 -11.75 -6.91
N ASP A 37 -2.78 -12.63 -7.90
CA ASP A 37 -4.02 -12.97 -8.61
C ASP A 37 -4.96 -13.89 -7.82
N PHE A 38 -4.48 -14.51 -6.74
CA PHE A 38 -5.30 -15.31 -5.81
C PHE A 38 -5.81 -14.51 -4.60
N ASP A 39 -5.37 -13.26 -4.43
CA ASP A 39 -6.01 -12.34 -3.51
C ASP A 39 -7.32 -11.79 -4.13
N ASP A 40 -8.18 -11.14 -3.34
CA ASP A 40 -9.37 -10.46 -3.88
C ASP A 40 -8.95 -9.15 -4.58
N PHE A 41 -8.23 -9.27 -5.69
CA PHE A 41 -7.58 -8.16 -6.39
C PHE A 41 -8.57 -7.12 -6.93
N LYS A 42 -9.82 -7.51 -7.20
CA LYS A 42 -10.91 -6.59 -7.58
C LYS A 42 -11.66 -6.01 -6.39
N GLY A 43 -11.55 -6.64 -5.21
CA GLY A 43 -12.28 -6.26 -4.00
C GLY A 43 -13.76 -6.57 -4.01
N THR A 44 -14.20 -7.49 -4.88
CA THR A 44 -15.62 -7.80 -5.11
C THR A 44 -16.06 -9.12 -4.50
N SER A 45 -15.13 -9.94 -4.03
CA SER A 45 -15.42 -11.34 -3.63
C SER A 45 -15.57 -11.47 -2.12
N CYS A 46 -14.76 -10.73 -1.36
CA CYS A 46 -14.67 -10.85 0.10
C CYS A 46 -15.35 -9.71 0.85
N GLY A 47 -15.73 -8.62 0.17
CA GLY A 47 -16.35 -7.44 0.79
C GLY A 47 -15.39 -6.60 1.63
N LYS A 48 -14.08 -6.69 1.34
CA LYS A 48 -13.00 -6.04 2.12
C LYS A 48 -12.17 -5.05 1.32
N GLY A 49 -12.61 -4.71 0.12
CA GLY A 49 -11.83 -3.92 -0.83
C GLY A 49 -10.73 -4.75 -1.52
N PRO A 50 -9.98 -4.13 -2.44
CA PRO A 50 -8.98 -4.82 -3.24
C PRO A 50 -7.76 -5.23 -2.41
N TYR A 51 -7.23 -6.42 -2.70
CA TYR A 51 -6.03 -6.99 -2.08
C TYR A 51 -6.05 -7.00 -0.54
N PRO A 52 -7.06 -7.59 0.11
CA PRO A 52 -7.16 -7.58 1.56
C PRO A 52 -5.97 -8.27 2.26
N LEU A 53 -5.44 -9.36 1.70
CA LEU A 53 -4.32 -10.08 2.31
C LEU A 53 -3.01 -9.30 2.14
N LEU A 54 -2.73 -8.78 0.94
CA LEU A 54 -1.54 -7.96 0.72
C LEU A 54 -1.59 -6.66 1.54
N SER A 55 -2.77 -6.05 1.69
CA SER A 55 -2.96 -4.86 2.52
C SER A 55 -2.68 -5.15 3.99
N ALA A 56 -3.05 -6.34 4.49
CA ALA A 56 -2.71 -6.78 5.83
C ALA A 56 -1.20 -6.99 6.02
N ILE A 57 -0.50 -7.54 5.00
CA ILE A 57 0.97 -7.65 5.00
C ILE A 57 1.60 -6.25 5.08
N ASN A 58 1.22 -5.34 4.18
CA ASN A 58 1.77 -4.00 4.12
C ASN A 58 1.55 -3.26 5.44
N HIS A 59 0.34 -3.29 5.99
CA HIS A 59 0.03 -2.62 7.25
C HIS A 59 0.90 -3.12 8.42
N GLU A 60 1.24 -4.42 8.48
CA GLU A 60 2.04 -4.94 9.58
C GLU A 60 3.55 -4.77 9.36
N LEU A 61 4.01 -4.68 8.11
CA LEU A 61 5.43 -4.52 7.75
C LEU A 61 5.84 -3.07 7.49
N GLU A 62 4.89 -2.16 7.27
CA GLU A 62 5.14 -0.72 7.29
C GLU A 62 5.77 -0.36 8.63
N GLY A 63 6.98 0.21 8.57
CA GLY A 63 7.64 0.71 9.77
C GLY A 63 6.74 1.75 10.43
N GLU A 64 6.79 1.89 11.76
CA GLU A 64 6.33 3.14 12.35
C GLU A 64 7.08 4.24 11.62
N ALA A 65 6.34 5.11 10.93
CA ALA A 65 6.86 6.41 10.56
C ALA A 65 7.18 7.06 11.90
N THR A 66 8.41 6.88 12.40
CA THR A 66 8.95 7.71 13.45
C THR A 66 8.79 9.10 12.88
N ALA A 67 7.79 9.83 13.36
CA ALA A 67 7.63 11.25 13.11
C ALA A 67 8.86 11.90 13.73
N THR A 68 9.97 11.83 13.02
CA THR A 68 11.13 12.63 13.30
C THR A 68 10.65 14.01 12.95
N THR A 69 10.17 14.73 13.97
CA THR A 69 9.95 16.16 13.94
C THR A 69 11.24 16.77 13.44
N ARG A 70 11.36 16.92 12.12
CA ARG A 70 12.39 17.73 11.50
C ARG A 70 12.05 19.14 11.93
N SER A 71 12.59 19.54 13.08
CA SER A 71 12.55 20.91 13.56
C SER A 71 13.15 21.77 12.47
N LEU A 72 12.29 22.38 11.66
CA LEU A 72 12.68 23.41 10.73
C LEU A 72 13.09 24.61 11.59
N ARG A 73 14.38 24.75 11.87
CA ARG A 73 14.92 26.02 12.34
C ARG A 73 14.83 27.01 11.18
N THR A 74 13.71 27.71 11.12
CA THR A 74 13.55 28.89 10.27
C THR A 74 14.21 30.06 11.00
N THR A 75 15.42 30.44 10.55
CA THR A 75 16.03 31.71 10.94
C THR A 75 15.24 32.84 10.27
N ILE A 76 14.41 33.52 11.04
CA ILE A 76 13.71 34.74 10.60
C ILE A 76 14.72 35.88 10.66
N THR A 77 15.34 36.22 9.54
CA THR A 77 16.01 37.52 9.37
C THR A 77 14.92 38.55 9.12
N GLN A 78 14.74 39.44 10.09
CA GLN A 78 13.82 40.57 10.03
C GLN A 78 14.15 41.49 8.84
N SER A 79 13.14 41.83 8.06
CA SER A 79 13.09 43.07 7.29
C SER A 79 11.63 43.53 7.26
N SER A 80 11.38 44.65 7.94
CA SER A 80 10.10 45.36 8.01
C SER A 80 9.52 45.66 6.63
N THR A 81 8.20 45.61 6.48
CA THR A 81 7.38 46.74 5.99
C THR A 81 5.90 46.51 6.33
N ILE A 82 5.27 47.59 6.79
CA ILE A 82 3.92 47.74 7.31
C ILE A 82 2.87 47.66 6.18
N GLY A 83 1.72 47.02 6.42
CA GLY A 83 0.53 47.20 5.58
C GLY A 83 -0.54 46.12 5.69
N SER A 84 -1.61 46.43 6.43
CA SER A 84 -2.90 45.71 6.45
C SER A 84 -3.44 45.44 5.03
N THR A 85 -4.08 44.28 4.79
CA THR A 85 -5.54 44.17 4.55
C THR A 85 -5.91 42.77 4.05
N LYS A 86 -6.93 42.21 4.70
CA LYS A 86 -7.66 40.97 4.43
C LYS A 86 -8.22 40.91 3.01
N PHE A 87 -7.96 39.83 2.27
CA PHE A 87 -8.78 39.45 1.11
C PHE A 87 -9.02 37.93 1.12
N GLU A 88 -10.28 37.55 1.33
CA GLU A 88 -10.83 36.23 1.03
C GLU A 88 -10.77 35.97 -0.47
N THR A 89 -10.56 34.72 -0.88
CA THR A 89 -10.67 34.30 -2.28
C THR A 89 -11.34 32.93 -2.36
N THR A 90 -12.61 32.95 -2.74
CA THR A 90 -13.32 31.81 -3.32
C THR A 90 -13.51 32.12 -4.80
N THR A 91 -12.94 31.32 -5.70
CA THR A 91 -13.45 31.15 -7.09
C THR A 91 -12.89 29.85 -7.69
N THR A 92 -13.84 29.01 -8.11
CA THR A 92 -13.75 27.77 -8.87
C THR A 92 -13.20 27.99 -10.29
N ALA A 93 -12.35 27.08 -10.81
CA ALA A 93 -12.62 26.24 -12.00
C ALA A 93 -11.37 25.63 -12.70
N SER A 94 -11.56 24.39 -13.16
CA SER A 94 -11.02 23.75 -14.38
C SER A 94 -9.65 23.05 -14.40
N GLU A 95 -9.76 21.71 -14.44
CA GLU A 95 -9.02 20.69 -15.20
C GLU A 95 -7.71 21.06 -15.93
N ILE A 96 -6.63 20.33 -15.60
CA ILE A 96 -5.53 20.04 -16.55
C ILE A 96 -5.13 18.56 -16.43
N THR A 97 -5.55 17.80 -17.44
CA THR A 97 -5.07 16.47 -17.84
C THR A 97 -3.55 16.48 -18.10
N LYS A 98 -2.80 15.57 -17.47
CA LYS A 98 -1.47 15.15 -17.96
C LYS A 98 -1.30 13.64 -17.88
N ASN A 99 -1.33 13.04 -19.06
CA ASN A 99 -1.06 11.63 -19.34
C ASN A 99 0.36 11.24 -18.87
N ASN A 100 0.47 10.49 -17.77
CA ASN A 100 1.70 9.77 -17.44
C ASN A 100 1.67 8.40 -18.10
N LYS A 101 2.28 8.32 -19.29
CA LYS A 101 2.57 7.07 -20.00
C LYS A 101 3.69 6.35 -19.26
N ILE A 102 3.34 5.46 -18.34
CA ILE A 102 4.30 4.56 -17.70
C ILE A 102 4.83 3.60 -18.78
N LYS A 103 6.16 3.59 -18.98
CA LYS A 103 6.83 2.63 -19.86
C LYS A 103 6.80 1.24 -19.21
N THR A 104 5.95 0.37 -19.71
CA THR A 104 5.97 -1.07 -19.41
C THR A 104 7.16 -1.72 -20.14
N THR A 105 8.05 -2.36 -19.38
CA THR A 105 9.07 -3.26 -19.94
C THR A 105 8.63 -4.68 -19.63
N THR A 106 8.26 -5.43 -20.68
CA THR A 106 7.88 -6.84 -20.59
C THR A 106 9.12 -7.69 -20.83
N ILE A 107 9.49 -8.54 -19.88
CA ILE A 107 10.44 -9.63 -20.09
C ILE A 107 9.61 -10.90 -20.30
N ALA A 108 9.68 -11.47 -21.50
CA ALA A 108 9.07 -12.76 -21.81
C ALA A 108 9.93 -13.88 -21.21
N VAL A 109 9.32 -14.81 -20.48
CA VAL A 109 9.92 -16.08 -20.10
C VAL A 109 9.13 -17.17 -20.83
N GLU A 110 9.81 -17.92 -21.69
CA GLU A 110 9.21 -19.03 -22.43
C GLU A 110 8.94 -20.21 -21.47
N PRO A 111 7.79 -20.90 -21.60
CA PRO A 111 7.53 -22.11 -20.84
C PRO A 111 8.35 -23.28 -21.42
N THR A 112 9.31 -23.79 -20.65
CA THR A 112 9.89 -25.11 -20.91
C THR A 112 8.81 -26.15 -20.66
N GLY A 113 8.31 -26.75 -21.74
CA GLY A 113 7.39 -27.88 -21.68
C GLY A 113 8.06 -29.08 -21.03
N GLU A 114 7.33 -29.77 -20.17
CA GLU A 114 7.70 -31.09 -19.69
C GLU A 114 6.51 -32.02 -19.92
N SER A 115 6.71 -32.90 -20.89
CA SER A 115 5.84 -34.01 -21.24
C SER A 115 6.24 -35.24 -20.42
N SER A 116 5.29 -35.83 -19.70
CA SER A 116 4.94 -37.27 -19.68
C SER A 116 3.95 -37.57 -18.57
#